data_AF-M2TF73-F1
#
_entry.id   AF-M2TF73-F1
#
_cell.length_a   1.000
_cell.length_b   1.000
_cell.length_c   1.000
_cell.angle_alpha   90.00
_cell.angle_beta   90.00
_cell.angle_gamma   90.00
#
_symmetry.space_group_name_H-M   'P 1'
#
loop_
_entity.id
_entity.type
_entity.pdbx_description
1 polymer ?
#
loop_
_entity_poly.entity_id
_entity_poly.type
_entity_poly.pdbx_seq_one_letter_code
_entity_poly.pdbx_strand_id
1 'polypeptide(L)'
;TINQDQIKFQRGTAKVYEVSRTTLQRRCTGMLTQRDCRPNSKKLTKVEEEVIVNYFNLDLRRFLPTYAAVRNIANRLLTTRSA
;
A
#
# COMPACT_ATOMS: atom_id res chain seq x y z
N THR A 1 20.18 15.54 -17.66
CA THR A 1 19.52 16.22 -18.80
C THR A 1 18.33 15.40 -19.24
N ILE A 2 17.11 15.95 -19.23
CA ILE A 2 15.90 15.20 -19.65
C ILE A 2 15.95 15.04 -21.18
N ASN A 3 15.94 13.81 -21.66
CA ASN A 3 16.01 13.51 -23.09
C ASN A 3 14.67 13.90 -23.79
N GLN A 4 14.75 14.66 -24.88
CA GLN A 4 13.57 15.10 -25.65
C GLN A 4 12.75 13.92 -26.20
N ASP A 5 13.38 12.80 -26.52
CA ASP A 5 12.69 11.62 -27.06
C ASP A 5 11.82 10.95 -26.00
N GLN A 6 12.30 10.91 -24.75
CA GLN A 6 11.52 10.40 -23.62
C GLN A 6 10.28 11.27 -23.37
N ILE A 7 10.37 12.58 -23.56
CA ILE A 7 9.24 13.50 -23.43
C ILE A 7 8.16 13.21 -24.48
N LYS A 8 8.55 13.00 -25.74
CA LYS A 8 7.63 12.68 -26.84
C LYS A 8 6.95 11.32 -26.61
N PHE A 9 7.74 10.32 -26.24
CA PHE A 9 7.24 8.98 -25.90
C PHE A 9 6.22 9.05 -24.74
N GLN A 10 6.55 9.71 -23.63
CA GLN A 10 5.63 9.84 -22.49
C GLN A 10 4.30 10.51 -22.85
N ARG A 11 4.32 11.53 -23.74
CA ARG A 11 3.10 12.20 -24.20
C ARG A 11 2.22 11.27 -25.05
N GLY A 12 2.83 10.52 -25.97
CA GLY A 12 2.12 9.55 -26.79
C GLY A 12 1.48 8.46 -25.94
N THR A 13 2.26 7.86 -25.04
CA THR A 13 1.81 6.78 -24.15
C THR A 13 0.73 7.27 -23.18
N ALA A 14 0.85 8.48 -22.64
CA ALA A 14 -0.19 9.06 -21.77
C ALA A 14 -1.53 9.21 -22.49
N LYS A 15 -1.49 9.61 -23.78
CA LYS A 15 -2.70 9.73 -24.61
C LYS A 15 -3.31 8.37 -24.95
N VAL A 16 -2.49 7.37 -25.25
CA VAL A 16 -2.95 5.99 -25.54
C VAL A 16 -3.67 5.36 -24.35
N TYR A 17 -3.16 5.56 -23.13
CA TYR A 17 -3.75 4.98 -21.92
C TYR A 17 -4.73 5.92 -21.20
N GLU A 18 -5.03 7.09 -21.76
CA GLU A 18 -5.90 8.11 -21.16
C GLU A 18 -5.49 8.49 -19.72
N VAL A 19 -4.19 8.42 -19.42
CA VAL A 19 -3.64 8.79 -18.12
C VAL A 19 -2.98 10.16 -18.18
N SER A 20 -2.95 10.88 -17.07
CA SER A 20 -2.23 12.14 -17.03
C SER A 20 -0.73 11.91 -17.26
N ARG A 21 -0.09 12.84 -17.99
CA ARG A 21 1.35 12.81 -18.25
C ARG A 21 2.16 12.77 -16.95
N THR A 22 1.70 13.48 -15.92
CA THR A 22 2.33 13.52 -14.60
C THR A 22 2.28 12.16 -13.90
N THR A 23 1.18 11.42 -14.04
CA THR A 23 1.06 10.04 -13.51
C THR A 23 2.04 9.11 -14.20
N LEU A 24 2.13 9.17 -15.53
CA LEU A 24 3.04 8.33 -16.30
C LEU A 24 4.50 8.68 -16.02
N GLN A 25 4.84 9.97 -15.92
CA GLN A 25 6.16 10.43 -15.53
C GLN A 25 6.56 9.90 -14.15
N ARG A 26 5.69 10.03 -13.14
CA ARG A 26 5.94 9.50 -11.79
C ARG A 26 6.26 8.01 -11.80
N ARG A 27 5.50 7.23 -12.55
CA ARG A 27 5.75 5.78 -12.72
C ARG A 27 7.09 5.51 -13.41
N CYS A 28 7.42 6.22 -14.49
CA CYS A 28 8.72 6.09 -15.17
C CYS A 28 9.91 6.47 -14.28
N THR A 29 9.72 7.39 -13.33
CA THR A 29 10.75 7.77 -12.36
C THR A 29 10.85 6.80 -11.17
N GLY A 30 10.13 5.66 -11.19
CA GLY A 30 10.17 4.66 -10.14
C GLY A 30 9.30 4.97 -8.92
N MET A 31 8.37 5.92 -9.03
CA MET A 31 7.43 6.19 -7.95
C MET A 31 6.42 5.05 -7.85
N LEU A 32 6.42 4.40 -6.67
CA LEU A 32 5.51 3.31 -6.35
C LEU A 32 4.05 3.76 -6.33
N THR A 33 3.14 2.82 -6.56
CA THR A 33 1.71 3.09 -6.43
C THR A 33 1.34 3.24 -4.96
N GLN A 34 0.25 3.95 -4.67
CA GLN A 34 -0.21 4.14 -3.29
C GLN A 34 -0.45 2.80 -2.56
N ARG A 35 -0.82 1.74 -3.29
CA ARG A 35 -1.04 0.40 -2.72
C ARG A 35 0.25 -0.26 -2.22
N ASP A 36 1.38 0.06 -2.86
CA ASP A 36 2.69 -0.50 -2.51
C ASP A 36 3.45 0.39 -1.51
N CYS A 37 3.02 1.65 -1.37
CA CYS A 37 3.56 2.58 -0.39
C CYS A 37 3.04 2.31 1.02
N ARG A 38 3.88 2.53 2.03
CA ARG A 38 3.46 2.51 3.43
C ARG A 38 2.46 3.66 3.69
N PRO A 39 1.26 3.41 4.24
CA PRO A 39 0.30 4.47 4.53
C PRO A 39 0.84 5.45 5.59
N ASN A 40 0.66 6.76 5.35
CA ASN A 40 1.10 7.81 6.29
C ASN A 40 0.44 7.67 7.67
N SER A 41 -0.82 7.22 7.71
CA SER A 41 -1.59 7.06 8.96
C SER A 41 -1.45 5.65 9.58
N LYS A 42 -0.41 4.89 9.21
CA LYS A 42 -0.16 3.57 9.79
C LYS A 42 0.22 3.68 11.27
N LYS A 43 -0.65 3.18 12.15
CA LYS A 43 -0.47 3.17 13.61
C LYS A 43 0.25 1.94 14.15
N LEU A 44 0.16 0.83 13.42
CA LEU A 44 0.79 -0.42 13.80
C LEU A 44 2.24 -0.49 13.30
N THR A 45 3.10 -1.15 14.08
CA THR A 45 4.44 -1.53 13.65
C THR A 45 4.36 -2.73 12.70
N LYS A 46 5.46 -3.00 11.97
CA LYS A 46 5.53 -4.18 11.09
C LYS A 46 5.36 -5.48 11.88
N VAL A 47 5.95 -5.55 13.08
CA VAL A 47 5.84 -6.70 13.99
C VAL A 47 4.40 -6.90 14.45
N GLU A 48 3.70 -5.83 14.84
CA GLU A 48 2.29 -5.90 15.23
C GLU A 48 1.39 -6.39 14.08
N GLU A 49 1.64 -5.95 12.84
CA GLU A 49 0.91 -6.45 11.67
C GLU A 49 1.18 -7.94 11.40
N GLU A 50 2.44 -8.38 11.50
CA GLU A 50 2.81 -9.79 11.33
C GLU A 50 2.15 -10.68 12.39
N VAL A 51 2.03 -10.22 13.64
CA VAL A 51 1.30 -10.91 14.70
C VAL A 51 -0.16 -11.12 14.31
N ILE A 52 -0.84 -10.09 13.76
CA ILE A 52 -2.24 -10.21 13.31
C ILE A 52 -2.36 -11.21 12.16
N VAL A 53 -1.46 -11.16 11.17
CA VAL A 53 -1.45 -12.09 10.02
C VAL A 53 -1.26 -13.53 10.50
N ASN A 54 -0.27 -13.75 11.38
CA ASN A 54 0.02 -15.07 11.94
C ASN A 54 -1.13 -15.59 12.80
N TYR A 55 -1.75 -14.73 13.61
CA TYR A 55 -2.93 -15.08 14.39
C TYR A 55 -4.03 -15.67 13.52
N PHE A 56 -4.37 -15.02 12.39
CA PHE A 56 -5.41 -15.52 11.49
C PHE A 56 -4.99 -16.75 10.69
N ASN A 57 -3.71 -16.87 10.33
CA ASN A 57 -3.18 -18.08 9.67
C ASN A 57 -3.26 -19.32 10.58
N LEU A 58 -3.05 -19.14 11.89
CA LEU A 58 -3.04 -20.22 12.88
C LEU A 58 -4.45 -20.57 13.37
N ASP A 59 -5.25 -19.57 13.75
CA ASP A 59 -6.55 -19.80 14.40
C ASP A 59 -7.71 -20.00 13.42
N LEU A 60 -7.64 -19.43 12.20
CA LEU A 60 -8.78 -19.41 11.28
C LEU A 60 -8.58 -20.20 9.99
N ARG A 61 -7.94 -21.38 10.03
CA ARG A 61 -7.82 -22.27 8.85
C ARG A 61 -9.18 -22.59 8.16
N ARG A 62 -10.31 -22.26 8.79
CA ARG A 62 -11.68 -22.46 8.29
C ARG A 62 -12.52 -21.19 8.16
N PHE A 63 -12.03 -20.00 8.53
CA PHE A 63 -12.81 -18.76 8.49
C PHE A 63 -12.03 -17.60 7.91
N LEU A 64 -12.66 -16.87 6.99
CA LEU A 64 -12.07 -15.63 6.48
C LEU A 64 -12.10 -14.57 7.59
N PRO A 65 -10.98 -13.88 7.85
CA PRO A 65 -10.97 -12.82 8.85
C PRO A 65 -11.91 -11.68 8.43
N THR A 66 -12.90 -11.41 9.27
CA THR A 66 -13.75 -10.23 9.11
C THR A 66 -12.97 -8.97 9.45
N TYR A 67 -13.20 -7.87 8.73
CA TYR A 67 -12.57 -6.57 9.01
C TYR A 67 -12.75 -6.11 10.48
N ALA A 68 -13.89 -6.42 11.09
CA ALA A 68 -14.15 -6.15 12.50
C ALA A 68 -13.22 -6.91 13.45
N ALA A 69 -12.92 -8.18 13.16
CA ALA A 69 -12.01 -9.00 13.98
C ALA A 69 -10.57 -8.45 13.89
N VAL A 70 -10.11 -8.13 12.68
CA VAL A 70 -8.80 -7.49 12.45
C VAL A 70 -8.69 -6.17 13.23
N ARG A 71 -9.72 -5.31 13.15
CA ARG A 71 -9.79 -4.04 13.87
C ARG A 71 -9.74 -4.22 15.39
N ASN A 72 -10.43 -5.21 15.94
CA ASN A 72 -10.44 -5.46 17.38
C ASN A 72 -9.05 -5.83 17.91
N ILE A 73 -8.34 -6.73 17.21
CA ILE A 73 -6.98 -7.12 17.60
C ILE A 73 -6.02 -5.94 17.45
N ALA A 74 -6.10 -5.20 16.33
CA ALA A 74 -5.30 -3.99 16.12
C ALA A 74 -5.50 -2.94 17.23
N ASN A 75 -6.75 -2.69 17.62
CA ASN A 75 -7.06 -1.77 18.71
C ASN A 75 -6.51 -2.26 20.05
N ARG A 76 -6.62 -3.56 20.35
CA ARG A 76 -6.04 -4.15 21.56
C ARG A 76 -4.53 -3.94 21.61
N LEU A 77 -3.81 -4.26 20.53
CA LEU A 77 -2.36 -4.05 20.44
C LEU A 77 -1.99 -2.57 20.63
N LEU A 78 -2.77 -1.67 20.04
CA LEU A 78 -2.56 -0.23 20.20
C LEU A 78 -2.78 0.21 21.66
N THR A 79 -3.84 -0.27 22.32
CA THR A 79 -4.12 0.06 23.73
C THR A 79 -3.06 -0.50 24.67
N THR A 80 -2.55 -1.71 24.44
CA THR A 80 -1.52 -2.32 25.29
C THR A 80 -0.17 -1.62 25.16
N ARG A 81 0.11 -0.97 24.03
CA ARG A 81 1.34 -0.17 23.83
C ARG A 81 1.26 1.21 24.45
N SER A 82 0.06 1.78 24.51
CA SER A 82 -0.21 3.12 25.05
C SER A 82 -0.61 3.11 26.52
N ALA A 83 -0.72 1.93 27.14
CA ALA A 83 -0.89 1.73 28.58
C ALA A 83 0.46 1.71 29.28
#